data_AF-A0A3D5UXE4-F1
#
_entry.id   AF-A0A3D5UXE4-F1
#
_cell.length_a   1.000
_cell.length_b   1.000
_cell.length_c   1.000
_cell.angle_alpha   90.00
_cell.angle_beta   90.00
_cell.angle_gamma   90.00
#
_symmetry.space_group_name_H-M   'P 1'
#
loop_
_entity.id
_entity.type
_entity.pdbx_description
1 polymer ?
#
loop_
_entity_poly.entity_id
_entity_poly.type
_entity_poly.pdbx_seq_one_letter_code
_entity_poly.pdbx_strand_id
1 'polypeptide(L)'
;GMALEPMSVSREKPENEELKDMTRRFLVGLVFALPLFLMEMGGHLFGLDLPLGPRAAAFLQLALASPVVLWAGAPFFQRGW
;
A
#
# COMPACT_ATOMS: atom_id res chain seq x y z
N GLY A 1 -16.57 15.77 -44.48
CA GLY A 1 -16.06 16.20 -43.17
C GLY A 1 -16.95 15.61 -42.11
N MET A 2 -16.45 14.66 -41.31
CA MET A 2 -17.18 14.21 -40.14
C MET A 2 -16.95 15.26 -39.05
N ALA A 3 -18.01 16.01 -38.74
CA ALA A 3 -18.02 16.94 -37.63
C ALA A 3 -17.71 16.13 -36.37
N LEU A 4 -16.50 16.35 -35.83
CA LEU A 4 -16.10 15.80 -34.55
C LEU A 4 -17.02 16.44 -33.51
N GLU A 5 -17.88 15.63 -32.90
CA GLU A 5 -18.56 15.98 -31.66
C GLU A 5 -17.50 16.54 -30.71
N PRO A 6 -17.61 17.78 -30.24
CA PRO A 6 -16.64 18.31 -29.29
C PRO A 6 -16.72 17.42 -28.06
N MET A 7 -15.67 16.62 -27.83
CA MET A 7 -15.37 16.16 -26.48
C MET A 7 -15.12 17.42 -25.68
N SER A 8 -16.19 17.97 -25.12
CA SER A 8 -16.09 18.96 -24.08
C SER A 8 -15.14 18.36 -23.07
N VAL A 9 -13.93 18.91 -23.01
CA VAL A 9 -13.05 18.68 -21.88
C VAL A 9 -13.86 19.30 -20.74
N SER A 10 -14.68 18.48 -20.08
CA SER A 10 -15.34 18.84 -18.85
C SER A 10 -14.21 19.31 -17.94
N ARG A 11 -14.11 20.63 -17.81
CA ARG A 11 -13.03 21.33 -17.09
C ARG A 11 -13.05 20.97 -15.59
N GLU A 12 -14.10 20.28 -15.18
CA GLU A 12 -14.31 19.70 -13.87
C GLU A 12 -14.56 18.20 -14.10
N LYS A 13 -13.48 17.41 -14.16
CA LYS A 13 -13.63 16.01 -13.73
C LYS A 13 -13.84 16.08 -12.22
N PRO A 14 -14.95 15.58 -11.67
CA PRO A 14 -15.08 15.48 -10.22
C PRO A 14 -13.85 14.72 -9.71
N GLU A 15 -13.23 15.24 -8.65
CA GLU A 15 -12.07 14.61 -8.06
C GLU A 15 -12.41 13.14 -7.79
N ASN A 16 -11.61 12.21 -8.33
CA ASN A 16 -11.89 10.78 -8.19
C ASN A 16 -11.54 10.36 -6.75
N GLU A 17 -12.52 10.44 -5.86
CA GLU A 17 -12.38 10.08 -4.44
C GLU A 17 -11.94 8.62 -4.25
N GLU A 18 -12.33 7.71 -5.15
CA GLU A 18 -11.84 6.32 -5.11
C GLU A 18 -10.33 6.25 -5.39
N LEU A 19 -9.84 7.01 -6.37
CA LEU A 19 -8.40 7.08 -6.65
C LEU A 19 -7.63 7.66 -5.46
N LYS A 20 -8.15 8.71 -4.82
CA LYS A 20 -7.54 9.31 -3.62
C LYS A 20 -7.49 8.30 -2.47
N ASP A 21 -8.57 7.60 -2.20
CA ASP A 21 -8.63 6.58 -1.14
C ASP A 21 -7.66 5.42 -1.42
N MET A 22 -7.63 4.90 -2.64
CA MET A 22 -6.70 3.83 -3.03
C MET A 22 -5.23 4.29 -2.98
N THR A 23 -4.95 5.52 -3.38
CA THR A 23 -3.59 6.10 -3.28
C THR A 23 -3.16 6.21 -1.83
N ARG A 24 -4.04 6.69 -0.95
CA ARG A 24 -3.75 6.79 0.49
C ARG A 24 -3.50 5.41 1.09
N ARG A 25 -4.34 4.42 0.77
CA ARG A 25 -4.18 3.03 1.24
C ARG A 25 -2.87 2.41 0.75
N PHE A 26 -2.54 2.64 -0.52
CA PHE A 26 -1.26 2.21 -1.10
C PHE A 26 -0.07 2.84 -0.39
N LEU A 27 -0.07 4.17 -0.20
CA LEU A 27 1.06 4.87 0.42
C LEU A 27 1.28 4.46 1.87
N VAL A 28 0.20 4.40 2.66
CA VAL A 28 0.30 3.95 4.05
C VAL A 28 0.72 2.48 4.10
N GLY A 29 0.16 1.61 3.24
CA GLY A 29 0.59 0.22 3.12
C GLY A 29 2.08 0.10 2.78
N LEU A 30 2.58 0.92 1.84
CA LEU A 30 3.98 0.95 1.43
C LEU A 30 4.90 1.38 2.59
N VAL A 31 4.51 2.40 3.36
CA VAL A 31 5.28 2.87 4.52
C VAL A 31 5.46 1.79 5.58
N PHE A 32 4.46 0.92 5.79
CA PHE A 32 4.58 -0.21 6.71
C PHE A 32 5.28 -1.43 6.09
N ALA A 33 5.04 -1.69 4.80
CA ALA A 33 5.62 -2.82 4.09
C ALA A 33 7.13 -2.67 3.85
N LEU A 34 7.62 -1.45 3.64
CA LEU A 34 9.05 -1.18 3.40
C LEU A 34 9.94 -1.60 4.59
N PRO A 35 9.69 -1.15 5.84
CA PRO A 35 10.42 -1.63 7.00
C PRO A 35 10.35 -3.14 7.17
N LEU A 36 9.17 -3.73 6.95
CA LEU A 36 8.96 -5.18 7.00
C LEU A 36 9.87 -5.92 6.01
N PHE A 37 9.89 -5.46 4.76
CA PHE A 37 10.72 -6.00 3.70
C PHE A 37 12.22 -5.88 4.04
N LEU A 38 12.63 -4.71 4.53
CA LEU A 38 14.02 -4.48 4.95
C LEU A 38 14.42 -5.33 6.15
N MET A 39 13.52 -5.61 7.08
CA MET A 39 13.82 -6.49 8.22
C MET A 39 13.99 -7.95 7.79
N GLU A 40 13.12 -8.45 6.91
CA GLU A 40 13.16 -9.85 6.45
C GLU A 40 14.29 -10.11 5.47
N MET A 41 14.46 -9.22 4.49
CA MET A 41 15.40 -9.42 3.39
C MET A 41 16.71 -8.64 3.59
N GLY A 42 16.75 -7.66 4.48
CA GLY A 42 17.89 -6.74 4.59
C GLY A 42 19.13 -7.34 5.24
N GLY A 43 18.98 -8.34 6.12
CA GLY A 43 20.13 -9.11 6.61
C GLY A 43 20.86 -9.82 5.47
N HIS A 44 20.11 -10.49 4.59
CA HIS A 44 20.69 -11.25 3.47
C HIS A 44 21.15 -10.37 2.29
N LEU A 45 20.41 -9.31 1.96
CA LEU A 45 20.69 -8.48 0.78
C LEU A 45 21.63 -7.31 1.07
N PHE A 46 21.58 -6.75 2.29
CA PHE A 46 22.24 -5.49 2.64
C PHE A 46 23.15 -5.58 3.87
N GLY A 47 23.25 -6.76 4.51
CA GLY A 47 24.01 -6.93 5.76
C GLY A 47 23.43 -6.14 6.94
N LEU A 48 22.13 -5.84 6.89
CA LEU A 48 21.41 -5.10 7.95
C LEU A 48 20.94 -6.08 9.02
N ASP A 49 21.85 -6.44 9.94
CA ASP A 49 21.50 -7.24 11.10
C ASP A 49 20.94 -6.35 12.22
N LEU A 50 19.63 -6.44 12.46
CA LEU A 50 19.02 -5.80 13.63
C LEU A 50 19.40 -6.59 14.89
N PRO A 51 19.77 -5.91 16.00
CA PRO A 51 20.05 -6.56 17.29
C PRO A 51 18.74 -6.95 18.01
N LEU A 52 17.83 -7.63 17.31
CA LEU A 52 16.55 -8.10 17.81
C LEU A 52 16.58 -9.62 17.94
N GLY A 53 16.19 -10.14 19.10
CA GLY A 53 15.97 -11.58 19.26
C GLY A 53 14.82 -12.07 18.36
N PRO A 54 14.80 -13.36 17.94
CA PRO A 54 13.82 -13.88 16.97
C PRO A 54 12.36 -13.61 17.36
N ARG A 55 12.04 -13.71 18.66
CA ARG A 55 10.70 -13.46 19.17
C ARG A 55 10.30 -11.99 19.09
N ALA A 56 11.21 -11.07 19.38
CA ALA A 56 10.95 -9.63 19.28
C ALA A 56 10.78 -9.20 17.82
N ALA A 57 11.60 -9.74 16.92
CA ALA A 57 11.46 -9.52 15.48
C ALA A 57 10.09 -9.99 14.97
N ALA A 58 9.63 -11.18 15.35
CA ALA A 58 8.33 -11.70 14.95
C ALA A 58 7.15 -10.81 15.41
N PHE A 59 7.17 -10.31 16.64
CA PHE A 59 6.13 -9.38 17.12
C PHE A 59 6.17 -8.04 16.40
N LEU A 60 7.36 -7.52 16.10
CA LEU A 60 7.51 -6.27 15.36
C LEU A 60 6.98 -6.42 13.92
N GLN A 61 7.30 -7.53 13.26
CA GLN A 61 6.78 -7.88 11.94
C GLN A 61 5.26 -8.04 11.95
N LEU A 62 4.70 -8.71 12.97
CA LEU A 62 3.26 -8.83 13.14
C LEU A 62 2.61 -7.45 13.27
N ALA A 63 3.19 -6.56 14.09
CA ALA A 63 2.69 -5.20 14.29
C ALA A 63 2.74 -4.37 13.00
N LEU A 64 3.79 -4.50 12.19
CA LEU A 64 3.93 -3.84 10.90
C LEU A 64 3.00 -4.44 9.82
N ALA A 65 2.78 -5.75 9.84
CA ALA A 65 1.99 -6.45 8.82
C ALA A 65 0.49 -6.22 9.02
N SER A 66 0.05 -6.13 10.28
CA SER A 66 -1.36 -5.97 10.65
C SER A 66 -2.06 -4.80 9.93
N PRO A 67 -1.55 -3.56 9.93
CA PRO A 67 -2.19 -2.46 9.21
C PRO A 67 -2.18 -2.64 7.68
N VAL A 68 -1.14 -3.26 7.12
CA VAL A 68 -1.07 -3.53 5.67
C VAL A 68 -2.19 -4.49 5.27
N VAL A 69 -2.34 -5.60 5.98
CA VAL A 69 -3.33 -6.64 5.64
C VAL A 69 -4.74 -6.19 5.97
N LEU A 70 -4.97 -5.70 7.18
CA LEU A 70 -6.31 -5.44 7.69
C LEU A 70 -6.91 -4.12 7.19
N TRP A 71 -6.09 -3.09 6.94
CA TRP A 71 -6.60 -1.78 6.53
C TRP A 71 -6.36 -1.50 5.05
N ALA A 72 -5.12 -1.64 4.55
CA ALA A 72 -4.85 -1.44 3.13
C ALA A 72 -5.47 -2.56 2.28
N GLY A 73 -5.45 -3.80 2.79
CA GLY A 73 -6.04 -4.97 2.13
C GLY A 73 -7.55 -5.17 2.32
N ALA A 74 -8.22 -4.42 3.20
CA ALA A 74 -9.66 -4.54 3.45
C ALA A 74 -10.56 -4.62 2.18
N PRO A 75 -10.34 -3.80 1.13
CA PRO A 75 -11.15 -3.85 -0.09
C PRO A 75 -11.12 -5.21 -0.80
N PHE A 76 -9.99 -5.93 -0.71
CA PHE A 76 -9.87 -7.26 -1.31
C PHE A 76 -10.77 -8.26 -0.61
N PHE A 77 -10.83 -8.21 0.73
CA PHE A 77 -11.75 -9.07 1.51
C PHE A 77 -13.21 -8.76 1.24
N GLN A 78 -13.56 -7.47 1.04
CA GLN A 78 -14.93 -7.06 0.73
C GLN A 78 -15.40 -7.49 -0.66
N ARG A 79 -14.48 -7.58 -1.64
CA ARG A 79 -14.80 -7.95 -3.03
C ARG A 79 -14.63 -9.45 -3.31
N GLY A 80 -13.90 -10.17 -2.44
CA GLY A 80 -13.54 -11.59 -2.61
C GLY A 80 -14.43 -12.59 -1.88
N TRP A 81 -15.50 -12.15 -1.21
CA TRP A 81 -16.50 -12.97 -0.50
C TRP A 81 -17.89 -12.62 -1.02
#